data_AF-A0A261VNC1-F1
#
_entry.id   AF-A0A261VNC1-F1
#
_cell.length_a   1.000
_cell.length_b   1.000
_cell.length_c   1.000
_cell.angle_alpha   90.00
_cell.angle_beta   90.00
_cell.angle_gamma   90.00
#
_symmetry.space_group_name_H-M   'P 1'
#
loop_
_entity.id
_entity.type
_entity.pdbx_description
1 polymer ?
#
loop_
_entity_poly.entity_id
_entity_poly.type
_entity_poly.pdbx_seq_one_letter_code
_entity_poly.pdbx_strand_id
1 'polypeptide(L)'
;MPLTAAALALTALPAGANDCGTPLAEQSYQAQVCAQAALAERQAAMYTRYEALRKQLPADEAESLASDQAKWLNYIEADCTVYADMAGRENDAWRLTWGEIALASCRADMIAAREERLGQYQALIARRSAQRASLLAP
;
A
#
# COMPACT_ATOMS: atom_id res chain seq x y z
N MET A 1 36.40 -1.91 42.04
CA MET A 1 35.43 -2.88 41.49
C MET A 1 34.45 -2.11 40.61
N PRO A 2 34.48 -2.27 39.28
CA PRO A 2 33.56 -1.59 38.39
C PRO A 2 32.28 -2.44 38.23
N LEU A 3 31.11 -1.85 38.41
CA LEU A 3 29.84 -2.47 38.03
C LEU A 3 29.48 -1.98 36.63
N THR A 4 29.53 -2.91 35.69
CA THR A 4 29.16 -2.78 34.29
C THR A 4 27.69 -2.40 34.16
N ALA A 5 27.44 -1.22 33.59
CA ALA A 5 26.14 -0.84 33.06
C ALA A 5 25.85 -1.70 31.83
N ALA A 6 25.04 -2.75 32.01
CA ALA A 6 24.48 -3.48 30.89
C ALA A 6 23.44 -2.60 30.21
N ALA A 7 23.79 -2.11 29.02
CA ALA A 7 22.87 -1.46 28.11
C ALA A 7 21.76 -2.46 27.75
N LEU A 8 20.54 -2.20 28.21
CA LEU A 8 19.33 -2.80 27.68
C LEU A 8 19.12 -2.27 26.26
N ALA A 9 19.80 -2.88 25.29
CA ALA A 9 19.43 -2.78 23.90
C ALA A 9 18.11 -3.55 23.72
N LEU A 10 16.99 -2.88 23.97
CA LEU A 10 15.69 -3.27 23.44
C LEU A 10 15.80 -3.19 21.92
N THR A 11 16.22 -4.29 21.29
CA THR A 11 15.94 -4.53 19.88
C THR A 11 14.44 -4.78 19.76
N ALA A 12 13.66 -3.71 19.83
CA ALA A 12 12.27 -3.71 19.40
C ALA A 12 12.32 -3.99 17.90
N LEU A 13 12.09 -5.26 17.55
CA LEU A 13 11.81 -5.64 16.17
C LEU A 13 10.64 -4.77 15.70
N PRO A 14 10.70 -4.19 14.48
CA PRO A 14 9.56 -3.45 13.96
C PRO A 14 8.37 -4.42 13.92
N ALA A 15 7.26 -4.02 14.56
CA ALA A 15 6.04 -4.81 14.56
C ALA A 15 5.68 -5.18 13.12
N GLY A 16 5.53 -6.48 12.86
CA GLY A 16 5.13 -6.95 11.55
C GLY A 16 3.63 -6.76 11.37
N ALA A 17 3.14 -6.68 10.12
CA ALA A 17 1.70 -6.59 9.84
C ALA A 17 0.89 -7.73 10.48
N ASN A 18 1.52 -8.89 10.72
CA ASN A 18 0.92 -10.05 11.40
C ASN A 18 0.64 -9.82 12.90
N ASP A 19 1.26 -8.81 13.54
CA ASP A 19 1.03 -8.46 14.95
C ASP A 19 -0.17 -7.52 15.13
N CYS A 20 -0.79 -7.09 14.03
CA CYS A 20 -1.87 -6.10 14.00
C CYS A 20 -3.28 -6.70 14.01
N GLY A 21 -3.42 -7.99 14.33
CA GLY A 21 -4.69 -8.72 14.35
C GLY A 21 -5.57 -8.51 15.58
N THR A 22 -5.17 -7.68 16.54
CA THR A 22 -5.93 -7.42 17.78
C THR A 22 -6.67 -6.07 17.71
N PRO A 23 -7.87 -5.95 18.31
CA PRO A 23 -8.60 -4.68 18.36
C PRO A 23 -7.75 -3.61 19.02
N LEU A 24 -7.69 -2.43 18.39
CA LEU A 24 -6.86 -1.28 18.79
C LEU A 24 -7.30 -0.75 20.16
N ALA A 25 -6.80 -1.34 21.24
CA ALA A 25 -7.01 -0.83 22.60
C ALA A 25 -6.06 0.36 22.84
N GLU A 26 -6.64 1.56 22.83
CA GLU A 26 -6.21 2.80 23.53
C GLU A 26 -4.83 3.43 23.29
N GLN A 27 -3.91 2.88 22.49
CA GLN A 27 -2.66 3.57 22.19
C GLN A 27 -2.57 3.91 20.71
N SER A 28 -2.89 5.16 20.35
CA SER A 28 -2.78 5.74 18.99
C SER A 28 -1.44 5.40 18.32
N TYR A 29 -0.37 5.28 19.09
CA TYR A 29 0.94 4.84 18.60
C TYR A 29 0.93 3.44 17.97
N GLN A 30 0.34 2.44 18.62
CA GLN A 30 0.29 1.08 18.06
C GLN A 30 -0.60 1.02 16.81
N ALA A 31 -1.72 1.76 16.83
CA ALA A 31 -2.60 1.91 15.67
C ALA A 31 -1.86 2.55 14.47
N GLN A 32 -1.05 3.57 14.74
CA GLN A 32 -0.24 4.24 13.73
C GLN A 32 0.83 3.31 13.15
N VAL A 33 1.56 2.58 13.99
CA VAL A 33 2.56 1.59 13.54
C VAL A 33 1.90 0.54 12.64
N CYS A 34 0.74 0.03 13.04
CA CYS A 34 0.01 -0.96 12.25
C CYS A 34 -0.49 -0.42 10.91
N ALA A 35 -1.04 0.80 10.89
CA ALA A 35 -1.50 1.42 9.65
C ALA A 35 -0.31 1.67 8.68
N GLN A 36 0.85 2.08 9.19
CA GLN A 36 2.05 2.28 8.38
C GLN A 36 2.64 0.96 7.88
N ALA A 37 2.68 -0.08 8.70
CA ALA A 37 3.14 -1.41 8.30
C ALA A 37 2.25 -2.00 7.19
N ALA A 38 0.93 -1.92 7.36
CA ALA A 38 -0.04 -2.35 6.35
C ALA A 38 0.12 -1.56 5.04
N LEU A 39 0.30 -0.24 5.12
CA LEU A 39 0.56 0.60 3.95
C LEU A 39 1.82 0.15 3.21
N ALA A 40 2.94 -0.05 3.92
CA ALA A 40 4.21 -0.45 3.31
C ALA A 40 4.11 -1.82 2.63
N GLU A 41 3.46 -2.80 3.28
CA GLU A 41 3.23 -4.12 2.70
C GLU A 41 2.39 -4.03 1.41
N ARG A 42 1.29 -3.28 1.45
CA ARG A 42 0.42 -3.08 0.28
C ARG A 42 1.15 -2.37 -0.85
N GLN A 43 1.95 -1.35 -0.56
CA GLN A 43 2.76 -0.66 -1.55
C GLN A 43 3.73 -1.62 -2.24
N ALA A 44 4.46 -2.42 -1.46
CA ALA A 44 5.40 -3.40 -1.99
C ALA A 44 4.69 -4.42 -2.91
N ALA A 45 3.58 -5.00 -2.45
CA ALA A 45 2.80 -5.96 -3.23
C ALA A 45 2.27 -5.36 -4.55
N MET A 46 1.72 -4.15 -4.49
CA MET A 46 1.22 -3.44 -5.67
C MET A 46 2.34 -3.15 -6.68
N TYR A 47 3.49 -2.64 -6.23
CA TYR A 47 4.63 -2.35 -7.12
C TYR A 47 5.22 -3.62 -7.73
N THR A 48 5.34 -4.72 -6.97
CA THR A 48 5.76 -6.02 -7.52
C THR A 48 4.82 -6.47 -8.64
N ARG A 49 3.51 -6.35 -8.44
CA ARG A 49 2.51 -6.71 -9.46
C ARG A 49 2.56 -5.79 -10.68
N TYR A 50 2.69 -4.49 -10.46
CA TYR A 50 2.84 -3.48 -11.51
C TYR A 50 4.07 -3.76 -12.39
N GLU A 51 5.24 -3.98 -11.79
CA GLU A 51 6.47 -4.28 -12.55
C GLU A 51 6.36 -5.62 -13.30
N ALA A 52 5.75 -6.63 -12.69
CA ALA A 52 5.51 -7.92 -13.35
C ALA A 52 4.59 -7.77 -14.57
N LEU A 53 3.55 -6.93 -14.50
CA LEU A 53 2.68 -6.63 -15.63
C LEU A 53 3.44 -5.83 -16.70
N ARG A 54 4.12 -4.74 -16.32
CA ARG A 54 4.84 -3.85 -17.24
C ARG A 54 5.84 -4.60 -18.12
N LYS A 55 6.55 -5.59 -17.56
CA LYS A 55 7.51 -6.44 -18.30
C LYS A 55 6.87 -7.35 -19.36
N GLN A 56 5.57 -7.62 -19.27
CA GLN A 56 4.84 -8.48 -20.22
C GLN A 56 4.20 -7.68 -21.36
N LEU A 57 4.15 -6.35 -21.23
CA LEU A 57 3.48 -5.49 -22.18
C LEU A 57 4.42 -5.06 -23.32
N PRO A 58 3.90 -4.87 -24.54
CA PRO A 58 4.53 -4.06 -25.57
C PRO A 58 4.88 -2.65 -25.05
N ALA A 59 5.86 -1.99 -25.66
CA ALA A 59 6.42 -0.74 -25.17
C ALA A 59 5.38 0.40 -25.02
N ASP A 60 4.46 0.53 -25.97
CA ASP A 60 3.38 1.51 -25.99
C ASP A 60 2.34 1.25 -24.89
N GLU A 61 1.97 -0.01 -24.66
CA GLU A 61 1.08 -0.41 -23.56
C GLU A 61 1.77 -0.21 -22.20
N ALA A 62 3.06 -0.50 -22.10
CA ALA A 62 3.86 -0.29 -20.89
C ALA A 62 4.00 1.19 -20.54
N GLU A 63 4.19 2.06 -21.52
CA GLU A 63 4.22 3.52 -21.34
C GLU A 63 2.86 4.05 -20.89
N SER A 64 1.79 3.57 -21.52
CA SER A 64 0.41 3.91 -21.13
C SER A 64 0.11 3.51 -19.69
N LEU A 65 0.51 2.30 -19.28
CA LEU A 65 0.37 1.81 -17.91
C LEU A 65 1.19 2.66 -16.92
N ALA A 66 2.40 3.08 -17.28
CA ALA A 66 3.23 3.94 -16.44
C ALA A 66 2.61 5.34 -16.25
N SER A 67 2.06 5.92 -17.33
CA SER A 67 1.35 7.20 -17.28
C SER A 67 0.11 7.11 -16.38
N ASP A 68 -0.68 6.04 -16.51
CA ASP A 68 -1.84 5.76 -15.66
C ASP A 68 -1.43 5.61 -14.18
N GLN A 69 -0.38 4.84 -13.90
CA GLN A 69 0.13 4.65 -12.54
C GLN A 69 0.57 5.97 -11.90
N ALA A 70 1.26 6.86 -12.64
CA ALA A 70 1.68 8.16 -12.14
C ALA A 70 0.48 9.08 -11.82
N LYS A 71 -0.53 9.11 -12.70
CA LYS A 71 -1.77 9.87 -12.46
C LYS A 71 -2.53 9.34 -11.26
N TRP A 72 -2.61 8.03 -11.13
CA TRP A 72 -3.27 7.38 -10.00
C TRP A 72 -2.58 7.68 -8.67
N LEU A 73 -1.24 7.68 -8.61
CA LEU A 73 -0.49 8.06 -7.41
C LEU A 73 -0.82 9.49 -6.95
N ASN A 74 -0.91 10.44 -7.89
CA ASN A 74 -1.32 11.81 -7.55
C ASN A 74 -2.77 11.88 -7.07
N TYR A 75 -3.66 11.11 -7.69
CA TYR A 75 -5.06 11.04 -7.30
C TYR A 75 -5.24 10.53 -5.86
N ILE A 76 -4.57 9.43 -5.47
CA ILE A 76 -4.74 8.88 -4.12
C ILE A 76 -4.24 9.82 -3.03
N GLU A 77 -3.19 10.59 -3.28
CA GLU A 77 -2.67 11.56 -2.31
C GLU A 77 -3.65 12.71 -2.09
N ALA A 78 -4.26 13.21 -3.16
CA ALA A 78 -5.30 14.22 -3.08
C ALA A 78 -6.57 13.68 -2.38
N ASP A 79 -7.02 12.49 -2.77
CA ASP A 79 -8.24 11.86 -2.23
C ASP A 79 -8.11 11.55 -0.74
N CYS A 80 -7.00 10.95 -0.33
CA CYS A 80 -6.78 10.63 1.08
C CYS A 80 -6.59 11.87 1.96
N THR A 81 -6.03 12.95 1.41
CA THR A 81 -5.98 14.25 2.11
C THR A 81 -7.38 14.78 2.37
N VAL A 82 -8.26 14.77 1.35
CA VAL A 82 -9.65 15.19 1.49
C VAL A 82 -10.39 14.32 2.52
N TYR A 83 -10.18 13.00 2.49
CA TYR A 83 -10.74 12.08 3.47
C TYR A 83 -10.31 12.42 4.91
N ALA A 84 -9.02 12.61 5.15
CA ALA A 84 -8.49 12.94 6.46
C ALA A 84 -8.99 14.31 6.96
N ASP A 85 -9.09 15.29 6.06
CA ASP A 85 -9.67 16.59 6.38
C ASP A 85 -11.14 16.47 6.79
N MET A 86 -11.96 15.74 6.02
CA MET A 86 -13.38 15.56 6.37
C MET A 86 -13.57 14.87 7.73
N ALA A 87 -12.65 13.99 8.11
CA ALA A 87 -12.74 13.25 9.37
C ALA A 87 -12.41 14.09 10.62
N GLY A 88 -11.66 15.19 10.50
CA GLY A 88 -11.28 15.97 11.69
C GLY A 88 -10.79 17.39 11.48
N ARG A 89 -11.21 18.07 10.39
CA ARG A 89 -10.85 19.47 10.08
C ARG A 89 -11.01 20.43 11.26
N GLU A 90 -12.06 20.26 12.06
CA GLU A 90 -12.41 21.16 13.17
C GLU A 90 -11.93 20.64 14.54
N ASN A 91 -11.13 19.55 14.57
CA ASN A 91 -10.67 18.93 15.80
C ASN A 91 -9.14 18.71 15.77
N ASP A 92 -8.39 19.67 16.28
CA ASP A 92 -6.92 19.61 16.34
C ASP A 92 -6.41 18.42 17.15
N ALA A 93 -7.10 18.04 18.23
CA ALA A 93 -6.71 16.89 19.03
C ALA A 93 -6.85 15.58 18.23
N TRP A 94 -7.90 15.44 17.43
CA TRP A 94 -8.07 14.33 16.51
C TRP A 94 -6.99 14.33 15.44
N ARG A 95 -6.69 15.48 14.84
CA ARG A 95 -5.69 15.60 13.78
C ARG A 95 -4.30 15.15 14.25
N LEU A 96 -3.93 15.47 15.49
CA LEU A 96 -2.66 15.07 16.10
C LEU A 96 -2.60 13.60 16.50
N THR A 97 -3.73 12.95 16.78
CA THR A 97 -3.76 11.58 17.32
C THR A 97 -4.18 10.52 16.31
N TRP A 98 -5.02 10.89 15.33
CA TRP A 98 -5.64 9.98 14.37
C TRP A 98 -5.45 10.38 12.91
N GLY A 99 -5.01 11.61 12.61
CA GLY A 99 -4.86 12.08 11.23
C GLY A 99 -3.91 11.21 10.39
N GLU A 100 -2.73 10.89 10.93
CA GLU A 100 -1.76 10.02 10.26
C GLU A 100 -2.27 8.58 10.09
N ILE A 101 -3.04 8.08 11.07
CA ILE A 101 -3.66 6.76 11.02
C ILE A 101 -4.68 6.73 9.88
N ALA A 102 -5.56 7.73 9.82
CA ALA A 102 -6.57 7.85 8.77
C ALA A 102 -5.96 7.97 7.36
N LEU A 103 -4.89 8.75 7.22
CA LEU A 103 -4.15 8.88 5.95
C LEU A 103 -3.50 7.54 5.54
N ALA A 104 -2.80 6.88 6.46
CA ALA A 104 -2.13 5.61 6.16
C ALA A 104 -3.15 4.51 5.80
N SER A 105 -4.26 4.42 6.55
CA SER A 105 -5.34 3.48 6.26
C SER A 105 -6.01 3.76 4.91
N CYS A 106 -6.35 5.02 4.60
CA CYS A 106 -6.92 5.38 3.30
C CYS A 106 -6.01 4.97 2.14
N ARG A 107 -4.70 5.29 2.24
CA ARG A 107 -3.73 4.92 1.21
C ARG A 107 -3.66 3.40 1.05
N ALA A 108 -3.63 2.65 2.16
CA ALA A 108 -3.57 1.19 2.13
C ALA A 108 -4.78 0.58 1.40
N ASP A 109 -5.99 1.07 1.67
CA ASP A 109 -7.22 0.62 1.01
C ASP A 109 -7.20 0.93 -0.50
N MET A 110 -6.79 2.15 -0.86
CA MET A 110 -6.69 2.55 -2.27
C MET A 110 -5.66 1.70 -3.02
N ILE A 111 -4.52 1.40 -2.39
CA ILE A 111 -3.48 0.53 -2.95
C ILE A 111 -4.00 -0.90 -3.11
N ALA A 112 -4.76 -1.44 -2.16
CA ALA A 112 -5.35 -2.77 -2.29
C ALA A 112 -6.30 -2.85 -3.51
N ALA A 113 -7.15 -1.85 -3.70
CA ALA A 113 -8.03 -1.76 -4.87
C ALA A 113 -7.22 -1.66 -6.19
N ARG A 114 -6.10 -0.93 -6.18
CA ARG A 114 -5.20 -0.84 -7.34
C ARG A 114 -4.50 -2.14 -7.63
N GLU A 115 -4.05 -2.86 -6.60
CA GLU A 115 -3.45 -4.19 -6.75
C GLU A 115 -4.43 -5.15 -7.43
N GLU A 116 -5.70 -5.16 -7.00
CA GLU A 116 -6.75 -5.96 -7.63
C GLU A 116 -6.91 -5.59 -9.11
N ARG A 117 -6.98 -4.29 -9.43
CA ARG A 117 -7.08 -3.80 -10.81
C ARG A 117 -5.91 -4.26 -11.67
N LEU A 118 -4.68 -4.21 -11.17
CA LEU A 118 -3.50 -4.72 -11.86
C LEU A 118 -3.60 -6.23 -12.09
N GLY A 119 -4.18 -6.99 -11.15
CA GLY A 119 -4.48 -8.40 -11.32
C GLY A 119 -5.48 -8.68 -12.45
N GLN A 120 -6.50 -7.83 -12.59
CA GLN A 120 -7.45 -7.91 -13.69
C GLN A 120 -6.77 -7.65 -15.05
N TYR A 121 -5.84 -6.69 -15.12
CA TYR A 121 -5.04 -6.44 -16.33
C TYR A 121 -4.15 -7.64 -16.69
N GLN A 122 -3.47 -8.24 -15.70
CA GLN A 122 -2.69 -9.46 -15.93
C GLN A 122 -3.55 -10.60 -16.49
N ALA A 123 -4.76 -10.80 -15.93
CA ALA A 123 -5.69 -11.81 -16.42
C ALA A 123 -6.17 -11.54 -17.85
N LEU A 124 -6.33 -10.27 -18.24
CA LEU A 124 -6.67 -9.88 -19.60
C LEU A 124 -5.53 -10.22 -20.58
N ILE A 125 -4.28 -9.87 -20.21
CA ILE A 125 -3.10 -10.16 -21.03
C ILE A 125 -2.90 -11.67 -21.22
N ALA A 126 -3.07 -12.46 -20.16
CA ALA A 126 -3.00 -13.92 -20.25
C ALA A 126 -4.04 -14.49 -21.24
N ARG A 127 -5.30 -14.00 -21.18
CA ARG A 127 -6.36 -14.41 -22.12
C ARG A 127 -6.03 -14.03 -23.56
N ARG A 128 -5.54 -12.81 -23.80
CA ARG A 128 -5.11 -12.35 -25.13
C ARG A 128 -4.01 -13.26 -25.72
N SER A 129 -3.02 -13.61 -24.91
CA SER A 129 -1.93 -14.51 -25.32
C SER A 129 -2.43 -15.92 -25.63
N ALA A 130 -3.32 -16.47 -24.80
CA ALA A 130 -3.92 -17.79 -25.02
C ALA A 130 -4.76 -17.84 -26.31
N GLN A 131 -5.57 -16.82 -26.57
CA GLN A 131 -6.37 -16.72 -27.79
C GLN A 131 -5.49 -16.62 -29.05
N ARG A 132 -4.39 -15.85 -28.97
CA ARG A 132 -3.43 -15.78 -30.07
C ARG A 132 -2.78 -17.14 -30.34
N ALA A 133 -2.43 -17.89 -29.29
CA ALA A 133 -1.86 -19.23 -29.45
C ALA A 133 -2.86 -20.21 -30.08
N SER A 134 -4.14 -20.16 -29.70
CA SER A 134 -5.16 -21.05 -30.27
C SER A 134 -5.44 -20.78 -31.75
N LEU A 135 -5.34 -19.52 -32.19
CA LEU A 135 -5.48 -19.15 -33.61
C LEU A 135 -4.29 -19.59 -34.48
N LEU A 136 -3.15 -19.87 -33.85
CA LEU A 136 -1.91 -20.29 -34.52
C LEU A 136 -1.64 -21.79 -34.39
N ALA A 137 -2.51 -22.54 -33.71
CA ALA A 137 -2.41 -23.99 -33.60
C ALA A 137 -2.86 -24.65 -34.92
N PRO A 138 -2.09 -25.65 -35.43
CA PRO A 138 -2.33 -26.29 -36.73
C PRO A 138 -3.60 -27.15 -36.77
#